data_AF-A4CL11-F1
#
_entry.id   AF-A4CL11-F1
#
_cell.length_a   1.000
_cell.length_b   1.000
_cell.length_c   1.000
_cell.angle_alpha   90.00
_cell.angle_beta   90.00
_cell.angle_gamma   90.00
#
_symmetry.space_group_name_H-M   'P 1'
#
loop_
_entity.id
_entity.type
_entity.pdbx_description
1 polymer ?
#
loop_
_entity_poly.entity_id
_entity_poly.type
_entity_poly.pdbx_seq_one_letter_code
_entity_poly.pdbx_strand_id
1 'polypeptide(L)'
;MLISCSICSCIWPLFTARFLSKIHYLEYFQNIFRIYSIFRNIYIFLEYIPIINGFLPRRIVKESLNTKQMETGSCLIYDGTFEGFMTAVATGLEKQLQVARITAKPVPQGGLFVSERQIAPNRQLAKAFWDAIGNRGSGLQRLVYFAFLAAGDGKELAIFNYLKCLLQQEGETEQQCEAEQHSRLAIRNRLEAWASQVEGEKLAIESSLAFNHSASGVPCGIIAPRHDVLPLLSRYFRLRFGNSPWIVFDSRRQYGLKSENGTVAVIRHCPGVRDAILRGPQTESHLVGSSPQRAYRPAV
;
A
#
# COMPACT_ATOMS: atom_id res chain seq x y z
N MET A 1 47.67 11.16 65.28
CA MET A 1 46.97 10.81 64.02
C MET A 1 46.32 9.45 64.21
N LEU A 2 45.05 9.47 64.64
CA LEU A 2 44.20 8.31 64.97
C LEU A 2 43.67 7.68 63.67
N ILE A 3 43.86 6.39 63.39
CA ILE A 3 43.11 5.19 63.82
C ILE A 3 41.66 5.14 63.28
N SER A 4 41.35 4.00 62.65
CA SER A 4 40.08 3.49 62.13
C SER A 4 38.87 3.68 63.04
N CYS A 5 37.66 3.67 62.48
CA CYS A 5 36.53 3.05 63.20
C CYS A 5 35.45 2.48 62.28
N SER A 6 34.98 1.32 62.72
CA SER A 6 33.97 0.44 62.17
C SER A 6 32.56 0.78 62.70
N ILE A 7 31.53 0.28 62.00
CA ILE A 7 30.26 -0.27 62.54
C ILE A 7 29.38 0.60 63.46
N CYS A 8 28.13 0.85 63.03
CA CYS A 8 26.89 0.75 63.84
C CYS A 8 25.69 0.95 62.88
N SER A 9 24.82 -0.02 62.56
CA SER A 9 23.92 -0.84 63.37
C SER A 9 22.77 -0.06 64.03
N CYS A 10 21.57 -0.33 63.48
CA CYS A 10 20.27 -0.43 64.15
C CYS A 10 19.51 0.87 64.53
N ILE A 11 18.24 0.97 64.10
CA ILE A 11 17.03 0.74 64.93
C ILE A 11 15.77 1.22 64.15
N TRP A 12 14.85 0.27 63.97
CA TRP A 12 13.44 0.44 63.54
C TRP A 12 12.61 0.98 64.73
N PRO A 13 11.51 1.74 64.53
CA PRO A 13 10.22 1.06 64.71
C PRO A 13 9.07 1.51 63.77
N LEU A 14 8.40 0.50 63.22
CA LEU A 14 6.96 0.22 63.20
C LEU A 14 6.00 1.42 63.11
N PHE A 15 5.37 1.60 61.94
CA PHE A 15 3.94 1.91 61.88
C PHE A 15 3.28 1.17 60.70
N THR A 16 2.13 0.59 61.03
CA THR A 16 1.16 -0.22 60.27
C THR A 16 0.91 0.18 58.80
N ALA A 17 0.81 -0.81 57.89
CA ALA A 17 -0.31 -0.95 56.96
C ALA A 17 -0.16 -2.17 56.03
N ARG A 18 -0.98 -3.17 56.34
CA ARG A 18 -1.47 -4.23 55.45
C ARG A 18 -2.11 -3.58 54.22
N PHE A 19 -1.56 -3.73 53.01
CA PHE A 19 -2.27 -3.80 51.72
C PHE A 19 -1.27 -3.90 50.54
N LEU A 20 -1.57 -4.80 49.57
CA LEU A 20 -1.03 -4.85 48.19
C LEU A 20 0.28 -5.61 47.91
N SER A 21 0.36 -6.90 48.28
CA SER A 21 1.17 -7.87 47.51
C SER A 21 0.36 -8.41 46.33
N LYS A 22 0.29 -7.71 45.18
CA LYS A 22 -0.07 -8.33 43.88
C LYS A 22 0.07 -7.50 42.60
N ILE A 23 0.70 -6.33 42.61
CA ILE A 23 0.71 -5.44 41.42
C ILE A 23 2.07 -5.37 40.70
N HIS A 24 3.18 -5.78 41.33
CA HIS A 24 4.51 -5.57 40.72
C HIS A 24 5.02 -6.63 39.72
N TYR A 25 4.27 -7.73 39.47
CA TYR A 25 4.70 -8.78 38.53
C TYR A 25 4.05 -8.70 37.13
N LEU A 26 2.94 -7.97 36.97
CA LEU A 26 2.20 -7.90 35.70
C LEU A 26 2.72 -6.80 34.74
N GLU A 27 3.30 -5.72 35.26
CA GLU A 27 3.92 -4.69 34.41
C GLU A 27 5.25 -5.14 33.79
N TYR A 28 5.97 -6.06 34.45
CA TYR A 28 7.21 -6.62 33.92
C TYR A 28 6.96 -7.52 32.71
N PHE A 29 5.85 -8.28 32.71
CA PHE A 29 5.50 -9.19 31.62
C PHE A 29 4.97 -8.47 30.36
N GLN A 30 4.26 -7.35 30.52
CA GLN A 30 3.85 -6.54 29.37
C GLN A 30 5.04 -5.82 28.71
N ASN A 31 6.07 -5.48 29.49
CA ASN A 31 7.32 -4.93 28.95
C ASN A 31 8.12 -5.96 28.15
N ILE A 32 8.17 -7.22 28.57
CA ILE A 32 8.85 -8.28 27.83
C ILE A 32 8.20 -8.52 26.46
N PHE A 33 6.86 -8.52 26.33
CA PHE A 33 6.20 -8.67 25.03
C PHE A 33 6.45 -7.46 24.09
N ARG A 34 6.54 -6.25 24.63
CA ARG A 34 6.89 -5.04 23.86
C ARG A 34 8.34 -5.09 23.37
N ILE A 35 9.25 -5.53 24.24
CA ILE A 35 10.66 -5.75 23.94
C ILE A 35 10.78 -6.86 22.86
N TYR A 36 10.12 -8.01 22.99
CA TYR A 36 10.15 -9.05 21.97
C TYR A 36 9.52 -8.63 20.64
N SER A 37 8.53 -7.75 20.61
CA SER A 37 8.00 -7.16 19.36
C SER A 37 9.01 -6.22 18.67
N ILE A 38 9.75 -5.43 19.47
CA ILE A 38 10.83 -4.56 19.00
C ILE A 38 12.02 -5.42 18.52
N PHE A 39 12.41 -6.45 19.27
CA PHE A 39 13.53 -7.35 18.92
C PHE A 39 13.21 -8.32 17.77
N ARG A 40 11.96 -8.75 17.60
CA ARG A 40 11.52 -9.54 16.43
C ARG A 40 11.50 -8.69 15.15
N ASN A 41 11.21 -7.39 15.26
CA ASN A 41 11.40 -6.45 14.17
C ASN A 41 12.88 -6.16 13.89
N ILE A 42 13.73 -6.07 14.92
CA ILE A 42 15.19 -5.87 14.77
C ILE A 42 15.88 -7.08 14.11
N TYR A 43 15.47 -8.32 14.41
CA TYR A 43 16.04 -9.51 13.76
C TYR A 43 15.62 -9.65 12.29
N ILE A 44 14.42 -9.21 11.91
CA ILE A 44 14.05 -9.02 10.50
C ILE A 44 14.85 -7.85 9.89
N PHE A 45 15.16 -6.82 10.68
CA PHE A 45 15.96 -5.67 10.23
C PHE A 45 17.39 -6.06 9.83
N LEU A 46 18.03 -7.01 10.52
CA LEU A 46 19.42 -7.41 10.28
C LEU A 46 19.63 -8.20 8.98
N GLU A 47 18.64 -8.96 8.49
CA GLU A 47 18.72 -9.64 7.18
C GLU A 47 18.47 -8.70 5.99
N TYR A 48 17.91 -7.51 6.20
CA TYR A 48 17.51 -6.55 5.13
C TYR A 48 18.39 -5.29 5.06
N ILE A 49 19.40 -5.16 5.94
CA ILE A 49 20.41 -4.08 5.92
C ILE A 49 21.09 -3.89 4.55
N PRO A 50 21.36 -4.93 3.73
CA PRO A 50 21.95 -4.71 2.40
C PRO A 50 20.99 -4.02 1.42
N ILE A 51 19.68 -4.23 1.56
CA ILE A 51 18.66 -3.72 0.63
C ILE A 51 18.35 -2.25 0.96
N ILE A 52 18.18 -1.92 2.24
CA ILE A 52 17.90 -0.53 2.67
C ILE A 52 19.10 0.39 2.43
N ASN A 53 20.33 -0.06 2.70
CA ASN A 53 21.54 0.72 2.41
C ASN A 53 21.93 0.76 0.92
N GLY A 54 21.34 -0.10 0.08
CA GLY A 54 21.51 -0.07 -1.37
C GLY A 54 20.58 0.93 -2.07
N PHE A 55 19.46 1.32 -1.45
CA PHE A 55 18.53 2.32 -1.98
C PHE A 55 18.93 3.76 -1.66
N LEU A 56 19.82 3.97 -0.69
CA LEU A 56 20.42 5.29 -0.43
C LEU A 56 21.57 5.50 -1.41
N PRO A 57 21.62 6.63 -2.14
CA PRO A 57 22.74 6.93 -3.01
C PRO A 57 24.03 6.99 -2.16
N ARG A 58 24.93 6.00 -2.34
CA ARG A 58 26.30 6.12 -1.84
C ARG A 58 26.94 7.36 -2.48
N ARG A 59 27.32 8.29 -1.60
CA ARG A 59 28.22 9.44 -1.80
C ARG A 59 28.93 9.46 -3.16
N ILE A 60 28.59 10.45 -3.99
CA ILE A 60 29.29 10.74 -5.25
C ILE A 60 30.72 11.17 -4.92
N VAL A 61 31.70 10.30 -5.17
CA VAL A 61 33.05 10.75 -5.54
C VAL A 61 32.95 11.11 -7.01
N LYS A 62 33.17 12.39 -7.33
CA LYS A 62 33.27 12.85 -8.73
C LYS A 62 34.53 12.25 -9.34
N GLU A 63 34.40 11.07 -9.93
CA GLU A 63 35.43 10.52 -10.80
C GLU A 63 35.02 10.80 -12.25
N SER A 64 35.82 11.64 -12.91
CA SER A 64 35.61 12.09 -14.27
C SER A 64 35.66 10.91 -15.23
N LEU A 65 34.51 10.51 -15.79
CA LEU A 65 34.46 9.71 -16.99
C LEU A 65 33.92 10.56 -18.13
N ASN A 66 34.89 11.02 -18.92
CA ASN A 66 34.70 11.65 -20.20
C ASN A 66 34.17 10.60 -21.20
N THR A 67 32.85 10.53 -21.35
CA THR A 67 32.17 10.10 -22.58
C THR A 67 30.75 10.64 -22.53
N LYS A 68 30.47 11.68 -23.31
CA LYS A 68 29.10 12.09 -23.65
C LYS A 68 28.45 10.98 -24.48
N GLN A 69 27.97 9.92 -23.83
CA GLN A 69 26.94 9.08 -24.43
C GLN A 69 25.63 9.86 -24.39
N MET A 70 24.96 9.96 -25.55
CA MET A 70 23.63 10.56 -25.67
C MET A 70 22.74 10.00 -24.55
N GLU A 71 22.32 10.84 -23.61
CA GLU A 71 21.48 10.42 -22.48
C GLU A 71 20.12 9.95 -23.02
N THR A 72 20.01 8.64 -23.21
CA THR A 72 18.84 8.00 -23.80
C THR A 72 17.85 7.75 -22.67
N GLY A 73 16.66 8.36 -22.72
CA GLY A 73 15.63 8.15 -21.70
C GLY A 73 15.26 6.67 -21.59
N SER A 74 14.98 6.18 -20.39
CA SER A 74 14.54 4.80 -20.16
C SER A 74 13.02 4.73 -20.02
N CYS A 75 12.38 3.83 -20.78
CA CYS A 75 10.98 3.46 -20.62
C CYS A 75 10.90 2.09 -19.92
N LEU A 76 10.38 2.07 -18.70
CA LEU A 76 10.21 0.85 -17.92
C LEU A 76 8.80 0.28 -18.16
N ILE A 77 8.73 -0.95 -18.67
CA ILE A 77 7.48 -1.64 -18.97
C ILE A 77 7.27 -2.75 -17.94
N TYR A 78 6.15 -2.73 -17.23
CA TYR A 78 5.79 -3.74 -16.22
C TYR A 78 4.47 -4.44 -16.58
N ASP A 79 4.08 -5.44 -15.80
CA ASP A 79 2.94 -6.33 -16.06
C ASP A 79 1.55 -5.75 -15.71
N GLY A 80 1.48 -4.49 -15.29
CA GLY A 80 0.24 -3.85 -14.82
C GLY A 80 -0.13 -4.13 -13.37
N THR A 81 0.62 -4.97 -12.66
CA THR A 81 0.40 -5.22 -11.24
C THR A 81 1.13 -4.21 -10.36
N PHE A 82 0.64 -4.03 -9.13
CA PHE A 82 1.36 -3.20 -8.16
C PHE A 82 2.74 -3.74 -7.82
N GLU A 83 2.91 -5.07 -7.79
CA GLU A 83 4.19 -5.73 -7.57
C GLU A 83 5.19 -5.41 -8.69
N GLY A 84 4.77 -5.55 -9.96
CA GLY A 84 5.59 -5.18 -11.10
C GLY A 84 5.94 -3.69 -11.10
N PHE A 85 4.99 -2.83 -10.74
CA PHE A 85 5.23 -1.39 -10.64
C PHE A 85 6.27 -1.03 -9.56
N MET A 86 6.13 -1.58 -8.35
CA MET A 86 7.12 -1.37 -7.27
C MET A 86 8.50 -1.92 -7.65
N THR A 87 8.54 -3.05 -8.36
CA THR A 87 9.79 -3.60 -8.90
C THR A 87 10.44 -2.63 -9.90
N ALA A 88 9.64 -2.02 -10.79
CA ALA A 88 10.13 -1.05 -11.78
C ALA A 88 10.65 0.23 -11.12
N VAL A 89 9.93 0.76 -10.14
CA VAL A 89 10.37 1.95 -9.37
C VAL A 89 11.68 1.65 -8.64
N ALA A 90 11.74 0.54 -7.89
CA ALA A 90 12.93 0.10 -7.19
C ALA A 90 14.13 -0.03 -8.14
N THR A 91 13.96 -0.73 -9.26
CA THR A 91 15.01 -0.93 -10.27
C THR A 91 15.47 0.39 -10.88
N GLY A 92 14.54 1.32 -11.14
CA GLY A 92 14.85 2.64 -11.70
C GLY A 92 15.70 3.49 -10.77
N LEU A 93 15.42 3.44 -9.46
CA LEU A 93 16.17 4.15 -8.44
C LEU A 93 17.55 3.52 -8.18
N GLU A 94 17.60 2.20 -7.98
CA GLU A 94 18.83 1.45 -7.69
C GLU A 94 19.86 1.60 -8.82
N LYS A 95 19.41 1.49 -10.08
CA LYS A 95 20.27 1.64 -11.25
C LYS A 95 20.46 3.09 -11.69
N GLN A 96 19.93 4.06 -10.94
CA GLN A 96 20.00 5.50 -11.23
C GLN A 96 19.62 5.84 -12.68
N LEU A 97 18.57 5.19 -13.20
CA LEU A 97 18.16 5.35 -14.59
C LEU A 97 17.55 6.74 -14.81
N GLN A 98 17.80 7.31 -15.98
CA GLN A 98 17.04 8.46 -16.48
C GLN A 98 15.66 7.98 -16.96
N VAL A 99 14.75 7.74 -16.01
CA VAL A 99 13.41 7.21 -16.30
C VAL A 99 12.56 8.30 -16.95
N ALA A 100 12.34 8.17 -18.25
CA ALA A 100 11.46 9.06 -19.02
C ALA A 100 9.99 8.62 -18.96
N ARG A 101 9.74 7.32 -18.75
CA ARG A 101 8.39 6.75 -18.72
C ARG A 101 8.35 5.44 -17.93
N ILE A 102 7.22 5.18 -17.28
CA ILE A 102 6.88 3.86 -16.73
C ILE A 102 5.45 3.53 -17.21
N THR A 103 5.22 2.31 -17.70
CA THR A 103 3.93 1.91 -18.29
C THR A 103 3.63 0.41 -18.12
N ALA A 104 2.36 0.07 -17.95
CA ALA A 104 1.87 -1.31 -17.87
C ALA A 104 1.75 -2.01 -19.24
N LYS A 105 1.71 -1.23 -20.32
CA LYS A 105 1.57 -1.73 -21.69
C LYS A 105 2.67 -1.15 -22.57
N PRO A 106 3.23 -1.93 -23.50
CA PRO A 106 4.13 -1.40 -24.52
C PRO A 106 3.41 -0.29 -25.29
N VAL A 107 4.07 0.84 -25.47
CA VAL A 107 3.50 1.94 -26.27
C VAL A 107 3.97 1.72 -27.71
N PRO A 108 3.06 1.65 -28.71
CA PRO A 108 3.42 1.34 -30.09
C PRO A 108 4.40 2.32 -30.76
N GLN A 109 4.64 3.49 -30.15
CA GLN A 109 5.58 4.51 -30.60
C GLN A 109 6.43 4.96 -29.42
N GLY A 110 7.38 4.12 -29.00
CA GLY A 110 8.52 4.57 -28.21
C GLY A 110 9.29 5.62 -29.02
N GLY A 111 9.63 6.76 -28.40
CA GLY A 111 10.40 7.80 -29.10
C GLY A 111 11.73 7.22 -29.61
N LEU A 112 12.22 7.70 -30.76
CA LEU A 112 13.45 7.24 -31.44
C LEU A 112 14.70 7.18 -30.53
N PHE A 113 14.68 7.84 -29.38
CA PHE A 113 15.77 7.92 -28.40
C PHE A 113 15.35 7.46 -26.99
N VAL A 114 14.40 6.53 -26.88
CA VAL A 114 13.98 5.95 -25.61
C VAL A 114 14.28 4.46 -25.60
N SER A 115 15.11 4.02 -24.66
CA SER A 115 15.40 2.59 -24.46
C SER A 115 14.27 1.93 -23.70
N GLU A 116 13.66 0.89 -24.28
CA GLU A 116 12.61 0.11 -23.63
C GLU A 116 13.22 -1.01 -22.79
N ARG A 117 12.79 -1.11 -21.54
CA ARG A 117 13.20 -2.18 -20.62
C ARG A 117 11.97 -2.85 -20.03
N GLN A 118 11.81 -4.14 -20.32
CA GLN A 118 10.84 -5.00 -19.66
C GLN A 118 11.31 -5.30 -18.24
N ILE A 119 10.43 -5.10 -17.27
CA ILE A 119 10.66 -5.37 -15.85
C ILE A 119 9.80 -6.55 -15.44
N ALA A 120 10.45 -7.67 -15.13
CA ALA A 120 9.78 -8.83 -14.54
C ALA A 120 9.41 -8.53 -13.08
N PRO A 121 8.22 -8.92 -12.61
CA PRO A 121 7.82 -8.73 -11.22
C PRO A 121 8.76 -9.52 -10.29
N ASN A 122 9.23 -8.86 -9.22
CA ASN A 122 10.03 -9.47 -8.18
C ASN A 122 9.41 -9.18 -6.81
N ARG A 123 8.64 -10.15 -6.30
CA ARG A 123 7.94 -10.06 -5.02
C ARG A 123 8.83 -9.66 -3.84
N GLN A 124 10.06 -10.17 -3.77
CA GLN A 124 10.96 -9.87 -2.65
C GLN A 124 11.42 -8.41 -2.71
N LEU A 125 11.85 -7.95 -3.88
CA LEU A 125 12.28 -6.57 -4.10
C LEU A 125 11.12 -5.58 -3.90
N ALA A 126 9.96 -5.87 -4.51
CA ALA A 126 8.76 -5.05 -4.39
C ALA A 126 8.31 -4.91 -2.94
N LYS A 127 8.29 -6.02 -2.18
CA LYS A 127 7.93 -6.01 -0.76
C LYS A 127 8.93 -5.22 0.07
N ALA A 128 10.24 -5.47 -0.10
CA ALA A 128 11.27 -4.78 0.66
C ALA A 128 11.23 -3.26 0.41
N PHE A 129 11.06 -2.85 -0.85
CA PHE A 129 10.90 -1.44 -1.21
C PHE A 129 9.60 -0.85 -0.63
N TRP A 130 8.50 -1.59 -0.68
CA TRP A 130 7.23 -1.17 -0.09
C TRP A 130 7.28 -1.00 1.42
N ASP A 131 7.95 -1.92 2.12
CA ASP A 131 8.17 -1.85 3.57
C ASP A 131 9.07 -0.65 3.92
N ALA A 132 10.10 -0.36 3.10
CA ALA A 132 10.94 0.83 3.27
C ALA A 132 10.15 2.14 3.12
N ILE A 133 9.20 2.21 2.18
CA ILE A 133 8.25 3.33 2.07
C ILE A 133 7.38 3.42 3.32
N GLY A 134 6.92 2.28 3.85
CA GLY A 134 6.11 2.20 5.07
C GLY A 134 6.82 2.72 6.31
N ASN A 135 8.12 2.45 6.44
CA ASN A 135 8.94 2.95 7.54
C ASN A 135 9.05 4.48 7.56
N ARG A 136 8.85 5.15 6.41
CA ARG A 136 8.78 6.63 6.32
C ARG A 136 7.39 7.17 6.65
N GLY A 137 6.36 6.33 6.65
CA GLY A 137 5.02 6.68 7.11
C GLY A 137 3.91 5.90 6.40
N SER A 138 2.92 5.43 7.16
CA SER A 138 1.73 4.74 6.62
C SER A 138 0.89 5.63 5.70
N GLY A 139 0.88 6.95 5.94
CA GLY A 139 0.25 7.93 5.07
C GLY A 139 0.88 8.00 3.68
N LEU A 140 2.20 7.81 3.58
CA LEU A 140 2.92 7.78 2.31
C LEU A 140 2.57 6.53 1.50
N GLN A 141 2.57 5.35 2.15
CA GLN A 141 2.10 4.12 1.52
C GLN A 141 0.67 4.29 1.01
N ARG A 142 -0.24 4.83 1.83
CA ARG A 142 -1.61 5.08 1.41
C ARG A 142 -1.65 5.98 0.16
N LEU A 143 -0.95 7.10 0.17
CA LEU A 143 -0.90 8.05 -0.95
C LEU A 143 -0.42 7.37 -2.23
N VAL A 144 0.71 6.66 -2.18
CA VAL A 144 1.32 5.98 -3.33
C VAL A 144 0.38 4.91 -3.88
N TYR A 145 -0.19 4.08 -3.02
CA TYR A 145 -1.06 3.00 -3.45
C TYR A 145 -2.36 3.53 -4.06
N PHE A 146 -3.01 4.52 -3.44
CA PHE A 146 -4.23 5.11 -3.98
C PHE A 146 -3.96 5.84 -5.30
N ALA A 147 -2.86 6.59 -5.41
CA ALA A 147 -2.48 7.23 -6.67
C ALA A 147 -2.21 6.21 -7.78
N PHE A 148 -1.59 5.07 -7.46
CA PHE A 148 -1.34 3.98 -8.42
C PHE A 148 -2.65 3.40 -9.00
N LEU A 149 -3.68 3.25 -8.16
CA LEU A 149 -4.98 2.72 -8.57
C LEU A 149 -5.78 3.69 -9.45
N ALA A 150 -5.35 4.94 -9.58
CA ALA A 150 -6.05 5.92 -10.39
C ALA A 150 -5.95 5.58 -11.90
N ALA A 151 -6.96 5.94 -12.70
CA ALA A 151 -6.92 5.84 -14.15
C ALA A 151 -6.21 7.04 -14.82
N GLY A 152 -5.46 7.84 -14.07
CA GLY A 152 -4.80 9.05 -14.57
C GLY A 152 -3.56 8.74 -15.40
N ASP A 153 -3.38 9.48 -16.49
CA ASP A 153 -2.19 9.38 -17.34
C ASP A 153 -0.95 9.92 -16.63
N GLY A 154 0.18 9.24 -16.83
CA GLY A 154 1.47 9.62 -16.26
C GLY A 154 1.59 9.45 -14.74
N LYS A 155 0.62 8.78 -14.09
CA LYS A 155 0.66 8.52 -12.64
C LYS A 155 1.90 7.74 -12.22
N GLU A 156 2.34 6.78 -13.03
CA GLU A 156 3.49 5.93 -12.73
C GLU A 156 4.78 6.77 -12.64
N LEU A 157 4.99 7.65 -13.61
CA LEU A 157 6.16 8.55 -13.63
C LEU A 157 6.08 9.60 -12.51
N ALA A 158 4.89 10.15 -12.24
CA ALA A 158 4.70 11.10 -11.15
C ALA A 158 5.01 10.46 -9.78
N ILE A 159 4.55 9.23 -9.54
CA ILE A 159 4.87 8.47 -8.34
C ILE A 159 6.37 8.17 -8.25
N PHE A 160 7.00 7.76 -9.36
CA PHE A 160 8.44 7.52 -9.40
C PHE A 160 9.23 8.77 -9.02
N ASN A 161 8.93 9.91 -9.64
CA ASN A 161 9.62 11.18 -9.36
C ASN A 161 9.40 11.64 -7.92
N TYR A 162 8.18 11.48 -7.40
CA TYR A 162 7.89 11.79 -6.00
C TYR A 162 8.74 10.96 -5.04
N LEU A 163 8.79 9.65 -5.25
CA LEU A 163 9.59 8.74 -4.43
C LEU A 163 11.10 9.01 -4.59
N LYS A 164 11.56 9.31 -5.81
CA LYS A 164 12.95 9.72 -6.07
C LYS A 164 13.32 10.94 -5.24
N CYS A 165 12.56 12.04 -5.34
CA CYS A 165 12.81 13.25 -4.56
C CYS A 165 12.73 13.01 -3.05
N LEU A 166 11.81 12.16 -2.59
CA LEU A 166 11.65 11.86 -1.17
C LEU A 166 12.82 11.05 -0.58
N LEU A 167 13.46 10.21 -1.40
CA LEU A 167 14.58 9.35 -0.98
C LEU A 167 15.96 10.02 -1.16
N GLN A 168 16.09 11.02 -2.04
CA GLN A 168 17.36 11.71 -2.32
C GLN A 168 17.76 12.77 -1.28
N GLN A 169 16.82 13.25 -0.45
CA GLN A 169 17.01 14.38 0.49
C GLN A 169 18.02 14.14 1.63
N GLU A 170 18.69 12.99 1.69
CA GLU A 170 19.79 12.74 2.63
C GLU A 170 21.12 13.33 2.11
N GLY A 171 21.20 14.67 1.96
CA GLY A 171 22.49 15.36 1.71
C GLY A 171 22.54 16.61 0.83
N GLU A 172 21.41 17.28 0.53
CA GLU A 172 21.37 18.42 -0.41
C GLU A 172 21.57 19.80 0.24
N THR A 173 22.12 20.75 -0.53
CA THR A 173 22.35 22.16 -0.16
C THR A 173 21.05 22.99 -0.13
N GLU A 174 20.99 24.05 0.68
CA GLU A 174 19.77 24.85 0.95
C GLU A 174 19.03 25.36 -0.31
N GLN A 175 19.75 25.83 -1.35
CA GLN A 175 19.13 26.35 -2.57
C GLN A 175 18.60 25.26 -3.52
N GLN A 176 19.21 24.07 -3.55
CA GLN A 176 18.66 22.93 -4.27
C GLN A 176 17.38 22.45 -3.59
N CYS A 177 17.34 22.53 -2.27
CA CYS A 177 16.20 22.16 -1.45
C CYS A 177 14.93 22.97 -1.82
N GLU A 178 14.99 24.28 -2.05
CA GLU A 178 13.79 25.09 -2.33
C GLU A 178 13.12 24.79 -3.69
N ALA A 179 13.91 24.73 -4.77
CA ALA A 179 13.38 24.43 -6.11
C ALA A 179 12.83 23.00 -6.20
N GLU A 180 13.53 22.05 -5.57
CA GLU A 180 13.09 20.66 -5.47
C GLU A 180 11.88 20.50 -4.55
N GLN A 181 11.77 21.32 -3.49
CA GLN A 181 10.58 21.37 -2.63
C GLN A 181 9.34 21.84 -3.38
N HIS A 182 9.43 22.89 -4.21
CA HIS A 182 8.28 23.36 -4.97
C HIS A 182 7.81 22.32 -6.00
N SER A 183 8.76 21.73 -6.74
CA SER A 183 8.48 20.64 -7.67
C SER A 183 7.87 19.43 -6.96
N ARG A 184 8.42 19.05 -5.79
CA ARG A 184 7.90 17.95 -4.96
C ARG A 184 6.49 18.21 -4.46
N LEU A 185 6.19 19.43 -4.02
CA LEU A 185 4.86 19.81 -3.56
C LEU A 185 3.84 19.74 -4.70
N ALA A 186 4.19 20.24 -5.88
CA ALA A 186 3.32 20.14 -7.06
C ALA A 186 3.03 18.68 -7.45
N ILE A 187 4.06 17.81 -7.43
CA ILE A 187 3.88 16.37 -7.69
C ILE A 187 3.00 15.74 -6.60
N ARG A 188 3.26 16.05 -5.32
CA ARG A 188 2.46 15.55 -4.20
C ARG A 188 0.99 15.92 -4.34
N ASN A 189 0.68 17.18 -4.65
CA ASN A 189 -0.70 17.65 -4.82
C ASN A 189 -1.42 16.86 -5.94
N ARG A 190 -0.71 16.53 -7.03
CA ARG A 190 -1.25 15.69 -8.10
C ARG A 190 -1.55 14.27 -7.64
N LEU A 191 -0.66 13.67 -6.85
CA LEU A 191 -0.88 12.36 -6.23
C LEU A 191 -2.08 12.39 -5.26
N GLU A 192 -2.21 13.44 -4.45
CA GLU A 192 -3.31 13.61 -3.51
C GLU A 192 -4.65 13.77 -4.24
N ALA A 193 -4.68 14.52 -5.35
CA ALA A 193 -5.87 14.65 -6.19
C ALA A 193 -6.33 13.28 -6.74
N TRP A 194 -5.41 12.47 -7.27
CA TRP A 194 -5.73 11.11 -7.70
C TRP A 194 -6.18 10.21 -6.56
N ALA A 195 -5.50 10.27 -5.42
CA ALA A 195 -5.86 9.46 -4.26
C ALA A 195 -7.26 9.82 -3.74
N SER A 196 -7.61 11.11 -3.72
CA SER A 196 -8.94 11.58 -3.33
C SER A 196 -10.03 11.12 -4.30
N GLN A 197 -9.78 11.15 -5.62
CA GLN A 197 -10.72 10.62 -6.62
C GLN A 197 -10.98 9.13 -6.44
N VAL A 198 -9.93 8.35 -6.21
CA VAL A 198 -10.01 6.90 -5.95
C VAL A 198 -10.78 6.61 -4.66
N GLU A 199 -10.51 7.38 -3.61
CA GLU A 199 -11.21 7.26 -2.33
C GLU A 199 -12.70 7.59 -2.45
N GLY A 200 -13.04 8.68 -3.14
CA GLY A 200 -14.43 9.07 -3.38
C GLY A 200 -15.21 7.99 -4.12
N GLU A 201 -14.64 7.43 -5.19
CA GLU A 201 -15.30 6.36 -5.95
C GLU A 201 -15.42 5.05 -5.15
N LYS A 202 -14.40 4.71 -4.35
CA LYS A 202 -14.47 3.60 -3.39
C LYS A 202 -15.66 3.77 -2.44
N LEU A 203 -15.79 4.93 -1.79
CA LEU A 203 -16.87 5.21 -0.84
C LEU A 203 -18.25 5.22 -1.52
N ALA A 204 -18.32 5.74 -2.75
CA ALA A 204 -19.54 5.70 -3.55
C ALA A 204 -19.98 4.25 -3.82
N ILE A 205 -19.05 3.36 -4.16
CA ILE A 205 -19.36 1.93 -4.37
C ILE A 205 -19.73 1.24 -3.06
N GLU A 206 -19.04 1.51 -1.96
CA GLU A 206 -19.39 0.93 -0.64
C GLU A 206 -20.82 1.28 -0.21
N SER A 207 -21.29 2.50 -0.54
CA SER A 207 -22.63 2.96 -0.19
C SER A 207 -23.72 2.52 -1.19
N SER A 208 -23.40 2.41 -2.48
CA SER A 208 -24.40 2.18 -3.54
C SER A 208 -24.47 0.75 -4.05
N LEU A 209 -23.46 -0.09 -3.81
CA LEU A 209 -23.43 -1.44 -4.40
C LEU A 209 -24.59 -2.29 -3.91
N ALA A 210 -25.44 -2.69 -4.86
CA ALA A 210 -26.46 -3.72 -4.66
C ALA A 210 -25.94 -5.08 -5.12
N PHE A 211 -26.31 -6.13 -4.37
CA PHE A 211 -26.03 -7.51 -4.74
C PHE A 211 -27.27 -8.10 -5.42
N ASN A 212 -27.06 -8.69 -6.59
CA ASN A 212 -28.08 -9.44 -7.30
C ASN A 212 -27.85 -10.94 -7.10
N HIS A 213 -28.92 -11.72 -7.17
CA HIS A 213 -28.81 -13.17 -7.17
C HIS A 213 -28.19 -13.65 -8.49
N SER A 214 -27.07 -14.36 -8.42
CA SER A 214 -26.48 -15.04 -9.58
C SER A 214 -27.17 -16.39 -9.80
N ALA A 215 -27.14 -16.88 -11.05
CA ALA A 215 -27.59 -18.23 -11.39
C ALA A 215 -26.84 -19.33 -10.62
N SER A 216 -25.63 -19.03 -10.12
CA SER A 216 -24.84 -19.91 -9.27
C SER A 216 -25.25 -19.90 -7.78
N GLY A 217 -26.29 -19.16 -7.41
CA GLY A 217 -26.78 -19.05 -6.02
C GLY A 217 -25.96 -18.14 -5.09
N VAL A 218 -24.81 -17.62 -5.56
CA VAL A 218 -23.96 -16.70 -4.78
C VAL A 218 -24.34 -15.25 -5.10
N PRO A 219 -24.56 -14.38 -4.09
CA PRO A 219 -24.80 -12.96 -4.30
C PRO A 219 -23.66 -12.30 -5.07
N CYS A 220 -23.99 -11.58 -6.15
CA CYS A 220 -23.01 -10.94 -7.02
C CYS A 220 -23.33 -9.46 -7.23
N GLY A 221 -22.37 -8.59 -6.91
CA GLY A 221 -22.39 -7.17 -7.25
C GLY A 221 -21.50 -6.90 -8.47
N ILE A 222 -22.04 -6.25 -9.49
CA ILE A 222 -21.26 -5.86 -10.69
C ILE A 222 -21.01 -4.36 -10.62
N ILE A 223 -19.74 -3.97 -10.76
CA ILE A 223 -19.29 -2.58 -10.78
C ILE A 223 -18.59 -2.26 -12.09
N ALA A 224 -18.53 -0.98 -12.44
CA ALA A 224 -17.81 -0.47 -13.60
C ALA A 224 -17.05 0.83 -13.25
N PRO A 225 -16.15 0.80 -12.24
CA PRO A 225 -15.50 2.01 -11.76
C PRO A 225 -14.53 2.60 -12.79
N ARG A 226 -14.33 3.92 -12.73
CA ARG A 226 -13.27 4.61 -13.48
C ARG A 226 -11.89 4.17 -12.98
N HIS A 227 -11.67 4.20 -11.68
CA HIS A 227 -10.39 3.84 -11.05
C HIS A 227 -10.39 2.37 -10.59
N ASP A 228 -9.21 1.82 -10.32
CA ASP A 228 -9.08 0.46 -9.86
C ASP A 228 -9.33 0.35 -8.34
N VAL A 229 -10.59 0.49 -7.95
CA VAL A 229 -10.96 0.51 -6.52
C VAL A 229 -11.13 -0.88 -5.92
N LEU A 230 -11.23 -1.92 -6.76
CA LEU A 230 -11.62 -3.25 -6.33
C LEU A 230 -10.71 -3.84 -5.22
N PRO A 231 -9.36 -3.69 -5.27
CA PRO A 231 -8.48 -4.11 -4.19
C PRO A 231 -8.82 -3.48 -2.82
N LEU A 232 -9.32 -2.24 -2.83
CA LEU A 232 -9.66 -1.48 -1.61
C LEU A 232 -10.98 -1.94 -0.97
N LEU A 233 -11.88 -2.51 -1.77
CA LEU A 233 -13.20 -2.96 -1.32
C LEU A 233 -13.15 -4.27 -0.53
N SER A 234 -12.07 -5.05 -0.67
CA SER A 234 -11.90 -6.35 0.00
C SER A 234 -12.10 -6.27 1.51
N ARG A 235 -11.53 -5.25 2.18
CA ARG A 235 -11.66 -5.10 3.63
C ARG A 235 -13.10 -4.78 4.03
N TYR A 236 -13.74 -3.85 3.34
CA TYR A 236 -15.10 -3.43 3.65
C TYR A 236 -16.10 -4.60 3.56
N PHE A 237 -16.09 -5.34 2.44
CA PHE A 237 -17.03 -6.43 2.25
C PHE A 237 -16.77 -7.64 3.15
N ARG A 238 -15.49 -7.94 3.47
CA ARG A 238 -15.18 -8.96 4.49
C ARG A 238 -15.76 -8.60 5.86
N LEU A 239 -15.60 -7.34 6.29
CA LEU A 239 -16.13 -6.90 7.57
C LEU A 239 -17.66 -6.88 7.58
N ARG A 240 -18.29 -6.50 6.46
CA ARG A 240 -19.74 -6.39 6.35
C ARG A 240 -20.46 -7.73 6.24
N PHE A 241 -19.90 -8.69 5.52
CA PHE A 241 -20.56 -9.97 5.22
C PHE A 241 -19.95 -11.17 5.96
N GLY A 242 -18.83 -10.98 6.67
CA GLY A 242 -18.16 -12.01 7.45
C GLY A 242 -17.85 -13.24 6.61
N ASN A 243 -18.36 -14.40 7.03
CA ASN A 243 -18.15 -15.68 6.37
C ASN A 243 -19.10 -15.95 5.20
N SER A 244 -20.08 -15.07 4.98
CA SER A 244 -21.07 -15.26 3.92
C SER A 244 -20.41 -15.18 2.55
N PRO A 245 -20.82 -16.03 1.58
CA PRO A 245 -20.27 -16.01 0.24
C PRO A 245 -20.78 -14.78 -0.52
N TRP A 246 -19.89 -14.11 -1.23
CA TRP A 246 -20.24 -12.97 -2.08
C TRP A 246 -19.22 -12.82 -3.21
N ILE A 247 -19.66 -12.20 -4.30
CA ILE A 247 -18.81 -11.83 -5.43
C ILE A 247 -18.98 -10.34 -5.73
N VAL A 248 -17.88 -9.62 -5.91
CA VAL A 248 -17.88 -8.27 -6.48
C VAL A 248 -17.00 -8.27 -7.73
N PHE A 249 -17.56 -7.92 -8.88
CA PHE A 249 -16.90 -8.05 -10.17
C PHE A 249 -16.78 -6.69 -10.87
N ASP A 250 -15.55 -6.30 -11.24
CA ASP A 250 -15.29 -5.13 -12.10
C ASP A 250 -15.44 -5.54 -13.57
N SER A 251 -16.55 -5.12 -14.16
CA SER A 251 -16.89 -5.36 -15.57
C SER A 251 -15.99 -4.61 -16.57
N ARG A 252 -15.30 -3.53 -16.17
CA ARG A 252 -14.37 -2.81 -17.05
C ARG A 252 -13.02 -3.52 -17.12
N ARG A 253 -12.50 -3.97 -15.98
CA ARG A 253 -11.19 -4.63 -15.88
C ARG A 253 -11.26 -6.16 -16.01
N GLN A 254 -12.47 -6.72 -16.04
CA GLN A 254 -12.73 -8.15 -16.21
C GLN A 254 -12.09 -9.02 -15.11
N TYR A 255 -12.18 -8.57 -13.86
CA TYR A 255 -11.80 -9.37 -12.71
C TYR A 255 -12.63 -8.99 -11.47
N GLY A 256 -12.65 -9.87 -10.48
CA GLY A 256 -13.48 -9.72 -9.30
C GLY A 256 -12.82 -10.23 -8.03
N LEU A 257 -13.48 -9.96 -6.91
CA LEU A 257 -13.23 -10.57 -5.62
C LEU A 257 -14.34 -11.56 -5.31
N LYS A 258 -13.97 -12.77 -4.89
CA LYS A 258 -14.89 -13.79 -4.41
C LYS A 258 -14.55 -14.13 -2.97
N SER A 259 -15.55 -14.11 -2.10
CA SER A 259 -15.43 -14.58 -0.73
C SER A 259 -16.09 -15.95 -0.58
N GLU A 260 -15.37 -16.88 0.03
CA GLU A 260 -15.89 -18.18 0.50
C GLU A 260 -15.36 -18.42 1.91
N ASN A 261 -16.26 -18.63 2.87
CA ASN A 261 -15.93 -18.88 4.28
C ASN A 261 -14.99 -17.81 4.87
N GLY A 262 -15.21 -16.54 4.52
CA GLY A 262 -14.40 -15.40 4.98
C GLY A 262 -13.05 -15.24 4.27
N THR A 263 -12.66 -16.19 3.41
CA THR A 263 -11.46 -16.10 2.59
C THR A 263 -11.78 -15.42 1.27
N VAL A 264 -11.01 -14.39 0.91
CA VAL A 264 -11.18 -13.65 -0.35
C VAL A 264 -10.12 -14.05 -1.35
N ALA A 265 -10.56 -14.44 -2.56
CA ALA A 265 -9.72 -14.73 -3.70
C ALA A 265 -10.03 -13.79 -4.86
N VAL A 266 -9.02 -13.53 -5.70
CA VAL A 266 -9.19 -12.82 -6.97
C VAL A 266 -9.67 -13.81 -8.03
N ILE A 267 -10.73 -13.45 -8.76
CA ILE A 267 -11.30 -14.24 -9.85
C ILE A 267 -11.19 -13.47 -11.16
N ARG A 268 -10.92 -14.16 -12.27
CA ARG A 268 -10.91 -13.57 -13.63
C ARG A 268 -12.20 -13.83 -14.40
N HIS A 269 -12.99 -14.78 -13.93
CA HIS A 269 -14.26 -15.12 -14.52
C HIS A 269 -15.30 -15.22 -13.41
N CYS A 270 -16.47 -14.62 -13.64
CA CYS A 270 -17.63 -14.80 -12.78
C CYS A 270 -18.76 -15.39 -13.63
N PRO A 271 -19.23 -16.61 -13.30
CA PRO A 271 -20.40 -17.20 -13.94
C PRO A 271 -21.61 -16.27 -13.82
N GLY A 272 -22.36 -16.09 -14.91
CA GLY A 272 -23.56 -15.26 -14.93
C GLY A 272 -23.34 -13.75 -15.07
N VAL A 273 -22.10 -13.26 -15.23
CA VAL A 273 -21.84 -11.82 -15.48
C VAL A 273 -22.48 -11.35 -16.79
N ARG A 274 -22.40 -12.13 -17.86
CA ARG A 274 -23.11 -11.81 -19.12
C ARG A 274 -24.61 -11.72 -18.90
N ASP A 275 -25.20 -12.69 -18.22
CA ASP A 275 -26.64 -12.72 -18.00
C ASP A 275 -27.11 -11.62 -17.04
N ALA A 276 -26.31 -11.26 -16.03
CA ALA A 276 -26.60 -10.18 -15.10
C ALA A 276 -26.41 -8.78 -15.74
N ILE A 277 -25.43 -8.61 -16.65
CA ILE A 277 -25.29 -7.39 -17.45
C ILE A 277 -26.46 -7.24 -18.43
N LEU A 278 -26.90 -8.33 -19.06
CA LEU A 278 -28.00 -8.33 -20.02
C LEU A 278 -29.38 -8.14 -19.37
N ARG A 279 -29.58 -8.63 -18.14
CA ARG A 279 -30.87 -8.54 -17.43
C ARG A 279 -31.18 -7.16 -16.84
N GLY A 280 -30.20 -6.26 -16.75
CA GLY A 280 -30.36 -4.95 -16.10
C GLY A 280 -30.75 -5.07 -14.61
N PRO A 281 -30.86 -3.95 -13.87
CA PRO A 281 -31.46 -3.97 -12.54
C PRO A 281 -32.93 -4.40 -12.68
N GLN A 282 -33.27 -5.53 -12.07
CA GLN A 282 -34.66 -6.00 -12.01
C GLN A 282 -35.43 -5.05 -11.08
N THR A 283 -36.26 -4.17 -11.64
CA THR A 283 -37.31 -3.50 -10.89
C THR A 283 -38.36 -4.56 -10.53
N GLU A 284 -38.41 -4.99 -9.27
CA GLU A 284 -39.44 -5.91 -8.79
C GLU A 284 -40.83 -5.24 -8.90
N SER A 285 -41.55 -5.48 -10.00
CA SER A 285 -42.92 -4.99 -10.21
C SER A 285 -44.01 -5.96 -9.74
N HIS A 286 -43.71 -6.87 -8.82
CA HIS A 286 -44.72 -7.76 -8.23
C HIS A 286 -44.44 -8.12 -6.76
N LEU A 287 -44.27 -7.13 -5.89
CA LEU A 287 -44.58 -7.27 -4.47
C LEU A 287 -45.11 -5.93 -3.94
N VAL A 288 -46.43 -5.77 -3.95
CA VAL A 288 -47.10 -4.71 -3.19
C VAL A 288 -46.85 -4.99 -1.71
N GLY A 289 -46.07 -4.11 -1.07
CA GLY A 289 -46.01 -4.00 0.38
C GLY A 289 -44.73 -4.47 1.06
N SER A 290 -43.55 -3.93 0.73
CA SER A 290 -42.45 -3.74 1.70
C SER A 290 -41.44 -2.70 1.21
N SER A 291 -40.97 -1.83 2.10
CA SER A 291 -39.99 -0.75 1.87
C SER A 291 -38.74 -1.14 1.05
N PRO A 292 -38.12 -0.20 0.31
CA PRO A 292 -37.00 -0.46 -0.63
C PRO A 292 -35.63 -0.69 0.03
N GLN A 293 -35.57 -1.31 1.22
CA GLN A 293 -34.35 -1.53 2.00
C GLN A 293 -33.99 -3.00 2.23
N ARG A 294 -34.53 -3.95 1.46
CA ARG A 294 -34.14 -5.36 1.55
C ARG A 294 -32.82 -5.64 0.82
N ALA A 295 -31.78 -4.88 1.16
CA ALA A 295 -30.41 -5.25 0.87
C ALA A 295 -30.12 -6.59 1.54
N TYR A 296 -29.49 -7.52 0.82
CA TYR A 296 -28.97 -8.78 1.34
C TYR A 296 -28.43 -8.60 2.77
N ARG A 297 -29.18 -9.12 3.75
CA ARG A 297 -28.72 -9.26 5.14
C ARG A 297 -28.17 -10.67 5.25
N PRO A 298 -26.87 -10.84 5.54
CA PRO A 298 -26.35 -12.17 5.85
C PRO A 298 -27.13 -12.73 7.04
N ALA A 299 -27.53 -14.00 6.96
CA ALA A 299 -28.15 -14.69 8.10
C ALA A 299 -27.11 -14.72 9.24
N VAL A 300 -27.48 -14.17 10.39
CA VAL A 300 -26.69 -14.19 11.63
C VAL A 300 -26.65 -15.61 12.18
#